data_AF-A0A2R6G2S6-F1
#
_entry.id   AF-A0A2R6G2S6-F1
#
_cell.length_a   1.000
_cell.length_b   1.000
_cell.length_c   1.000
_cell.angle_alpha   90.00
_cell.angle_beta   90.00
_cell.angle_gamma   90.00
#
_symmetry.space_group_name_H-M   'P 1'
#
loop_
_entity.id
_entity.type
_entity.pdbx_description
1 polymer ?
#
loop_
_entity_poly.entity_id
_entity_poly.type
_entity_poly.pdbx_seq_one_letter_code
_entity_poly.pdbx_strand_id
1 'polypeptide(L)'
;GFAVSNRGADHMYGTFYAFEYPLVSDDRAMTPEGLEGKPAQLIESENTRAFEDCGVICRFSRGMMTPERLATLFDADHEDLLEVGARVIDLERGFNNRRGRDRDDDRLPYELPDFETALSEYYDIRGWTDEGVVPEGGAGGAAAPADD
;
A
#
# COMPACT_ATOMS: atom_id res chain seq x y z
N GLY A 1 4.06 6.78 -3.50
CA GLY A 1 3.67 5.72 -4.44
C GLY A 1 4.88 5.10 -5.11
N PHE A 2 5.40 5.70 -6.18
CA PHE A 2 6.47 5.08 -6.99
C PHE A 2 7.72 4.67 -6.21
N ALA A 3 8.16 5.49 -5.26
CA ALA A 3 9.35 5.21 -4.45
C ALA A 3 9.19 3.96 -3.57
N VAL A 4 8.01 3.74 -2.98
CA VAL A 4 7.82 2.75 -1.90
C VAL A 4 7.23 1.41 -2.36
N SER A 5 6.67 1.34 -3.58
CA SER A 5 6.07 0.11 -4.13
C SER A 5 7.01 -1.11 -4.06
N ASN A 6 6.50 -2.24 -3.57
CA ASN A 6 7.28 -3.46 -3.35
C ASN A 6 7.77 -4.16 -4.63
N ARG A 7 7.26 -3.75 -5.78
CA ARG A 7 7.61 -4.33 -7.09
C ARG A 7 8.19 -3.30 -8.05
N GLY A 8 8.83 -2.26 -7.50
CA GLY A 8 9.41 -1.14 -8.24
C GLY A 8 8.38 -0.08 -8.62
N ALA A 9 8.82 0.91 -9.40
CA ALA A 9 8.00 2.06 -9.79
C ALA A 9 6.80 1.65 -10.65
N ASP A 10 5.67 1.33 -10.00
CA ASP A 10 4.42 1.03 -10.67
C ASP A 10 3.23 1.79 -10.08
N HIS A 11 2.49 2.43 -10.99
CA HIS A 11 1.25 3.13 -10.73
C HIS A 11 0.12 2.21 -10.25
N MET A 12 0.06 0.93 -10.65
CA MET A 12 -1.05 0.05 -10.26
C MET A 12 -0.94 -0.48 -8.84
N TYR A 13 0.20 -0.29 -8.17
CA TYR A 13 0.42 -0.74 -6.79
C TYR A 13 -0.41 0.07 -5.79
N GLY A 14 -0.47 1.40 -5.97
CA GLY A 14 -1.34 2.28 -5.18
C GLY A 14 -2.50 2.88 -6.00
N THR A 15 -2.40 2.96 -7.33
CA THR A 15 -3.38 3.65 -8.20
C THR A 15 -3.68 5.09 -7.76
N PHE A 16 -2.70 5.75 -7.12
CA PHE A 16 -2.90 7.00 -6.39
C PHE A 16 -3.36 8.15 -7.29
N TYR A 17 -3.01 8.12 -8.58
CA TYR A 17 -3.47 9.09 -9.58
C TYR A 17 -5.00 9.22 -9.60
N ALA A 18 -5.76 8.23 -9.13
CA ALA A 18 -7.22 8.33 -9.05
C ALA A 18 -7.69 9.47 -8.14
N PHE A 19 -6.92 9.82 -7.11
CA PHE A 19 -7.26 10.88 -6.15
C PHE A 19 -6.81 12.26 -6.61
N GLU A 20 -5.73 12.34 -7.39
CA GLU A 20 -5.17 13.60 -7.90
C GLU A 20 -5.81 14.02 -9.24
N TYR A 21 -6.49 13.09 -9.92
CA TYR A 21 -7.28 13.35 -11.12
C TYR A 21 -8.77 13.30 -10.77
N PRO A 22 -9.67 13.87 -11.59
CA PRO A 22 -11.12 13.88 -11.34
C PRO A 22 -11.75 12.50 -11.62
N LEU A 23 -11.28 11.47 -10.90
CA LEU A 23 -11.71 10.07 -11.01
C LEU A 23 -12.34 9.55 -9.70
N VAL A 24 -12.35 10.39 -8.66
CA VAL A 24 -13.08 10.21 -7.40
C VAL A 24 -14.02 11.42 -7.20
N SER A 25 -14.89 11.35 -6.18
CA SER A 25 -15.75 12.47 -5.80
C SER A 25 -14.93 13.63 -5.22
N ASP A 26 -15.46 14.85 -5.31
CA ASP A 26 -14.75 16.07 -4.88
C ASP A 26 -14.33 16.04 -3.41
N ASP A 27 -15.08 15.36 -2.54
CA ASP A 27 -14.77 15.18 -1.11
C ASP A 27 -13.59 14.23 -0.86
N ARG A 28 -13.24 13.39 -1.84
CA ARG A 28 -12.08 12.48 -1.81
C ARG A 28 -10.91 12.96 -2.65
N ALA A 29 -11.10 13.97 -3.49
CA ALA A 29 -10.06 14.49 -4.36
C ALA A 29 -8.92 15.09 -3.53
N MET A 30 -7.68 14.86 -3.96
CA MET A 30 -6.48 15.39 -3.34
C MET A 30 -5.76 16.32 -4.30
N THR A 31 -5.15 17.39 -3.78
CA THR A 31 -4.35 18.31 -4.57
C THR A 31 -3.18 17.56 -5.22
N PRO A 32 -2.94 17.70 -6.54
CA PRO A 32 -1.81 17.05 -7.22
C PRO A 32 -0.46 17.48 -6.66
N GLU A 33 -0.32 18.74 -6.27
CA GLU A 33 0.88 19.30 -5.67
C GLU A 33 1.04 18.91 -4.19
N GLY A 34 2.27 18.78 -3.74
CA GLY A 34 2.60 18.49 -2.34
C GLY A 34 2.30 17.06 -1.92
N LEU A 35 2.51 16.79 -0.62
CA LEU A 35 2.40 15.45 -0.03
C LEU A 35 1.50 15.40 1.21
N GLU A 36 0.86 16.51 1.58
CA GLU A 36 0.01 16.60 2.77
C GLU A 36 -1.14 15.57 2.72
N GLY A 37 -1.25 14.75 3.76
CA GLY A 37 -2.26 13.70 3.90
C GLY A 37 -2.13 12.51 2.93
N LYS A 38 -1.22 12.58 1.94
CA LYS A 38 -1.05 11.55 0.92
C LYS A 38 -0.50 10.22 1.45
N PRO A 39 0.40 10.17 2.45
CA PRO A 39 0.87 8.91 3.02
C PRO A 39 -0.26 8.01 3.51
N ALA A 40 -1.19 8.53 4.32
CA ALA A 40 -2.34 7.78 4.82
C ALA A 40 -3.24 7.24 3.69
N GLN A 41 -3.62 8.09 2.74
CA GLN A 41 -4.46 7.66 1.61
C GLN A 41 -3.72 6.66 0.70
N LEU A 42 -2.41 6.77 0.56
CA LEU A 42 -1.61 5.85 -0.23
C LEU A 42 -1.62 4.45 0.41
N ILE A 43 -1.46 4.37 1.73
CA ILE A 43 -1.49 3.12 2.47
C ILE A 43 -2.83 2.41 2.32
N GLU A 44 -3.95 3.12 2.51
CA GLU A 44 -5.29 2.56 2.27
C GLU A 44 -5.42 2.04 0.83
N SER A 45 -4.92 2.81 -0.14
CA SER A 45 -5.01 2.44 -1.56
C SER A 45 -4.20 1.19 -1.86
N GLU A 46 -2.96 1.11 -1.38
CA GLU A 46 -2.08 -0.04 -1.55
C GLU A 46 -2.66 -1.28 -0.85
N ASN A 47 -3.19 -1.16 0.37
CA ASN A 47 -3.87 -2.25 1.06
C ASN A 47 -5.05 -2.78 0.23
N THR A 48 -5.87 -1.86 -0.29
CA THR A 48 -6.98 -2.21 -1.20
C THR A 48 -6.46 -2.96 -2.43
N ARG A 49 -5.38 -2.48 -3.07
CA ARG A 49 -4.80 -3.10 -4.27
C ARG A 49 -4.23 -4.48 -3.99
N ALA A 50 -3.50 -4.64 -2.90
CA ALA A 50 -2.91 -5.91 -2.50
C ALA A 50 -4.00 -6.96 -2.23
N PHE A 51 -5.08 -6.56 -1.54
CA PHE A 51 -6.26 -7.41 -1.36
C PHE A 51 -6.94 -7.75 -2.70
N GLU A 52 -7.21 -6.77 -3.56
CA GLU A 52 -7.81 -7.00 -4.89
C GLU A 52 -6.98 -7.99 -5.71
N ASP A 53 -5.65 -7.88 -5.68
CA ASP A 53 -4.73 -8.77 -6.39
C ASP A 53 -4.83 -10.21 -5.83
N CYS A 54 -4.97 -10.37 -4.51
CA CYS A 54 -5.23 -11.68 -3.88
C CYS A 54 -6.61 -12.25 -4.23
N GLY A 55 -7.63 -11.41 -4.27
CA GLY A 55 -9.02 -11.76 -4.62
C GLY A 55 -9.26 -11.91 -6.11
N VAL A 56 -8.24 -11.70 -6.96
CA VAL A 56 -8.33 -11.70 -8.43
C VAL A 56 -9.42 -10.73 -8.94
N ILE A 57 -9.53 -9.57 -8.29
CA ILE A 57 -10.49 -8.53 -8.63
C ILE A 57 -9.84 -7.56 -9.61
N CYS A 58 -10.48 -7.35 -10.77
CA CYS A 58 -9.98 -6.41 -11.76
C CYS A 58 -10.00 -4.98 -11.19
N ARG A 59 -8.85 -4.32 -11.17
CA ARG A 59 -8.68 -2.93 -10.72
C ARG A 59 -9.62 -1.92 -11.41
N PHE A 60 -9.94 -2.16 -12.68
CA PHE A 60 -10.84 -1.29 -13.45
C PHE A 60 -12.33 -1.50 -13.10
N SER A 61 -12.65 -2.51 -12.29
CA SER A 61 -14.00 -2.73 -11.77
C SER A 61 -14.33 -1.85 -10.55
N ARG A 62 -13.41 -0.98 -10.10
CA ARG A 62 -13.57 -0.08 -8.92
C ARG A 62 -14.85 0.77 -8.89
N GLY A 63 -15.45 1.07 -10.05
CA GLY A 63 -16.76 1.77 -10.11
C GLY A 63 -17.96 0.86 -9.79
N MET A 64 -17.76 -0.44 -9.74
CA MET A 64 -18.77 -1.46 -9.47
C MET A 64 -18.49 -2.25 -8.18
N MET A 65 -17.22 -2.53 -7.88
CA MET A 65 -16.82 -3.26 -6.68
C MET A 65 -16.70 -2.30 -5.50
N THR A 66 -17.85 -2.01 -4.87
CA THR A 66 -17.91 -1.20 -3.64
C THR A 66 -17.43 -2.01 -2.43
N PRO A 67 -17.05 -1.35 -1.31
CA PRO A 67 -16.71 -2.04 -0.06
C PRO A 67 -17.76 -3.07 0.37
N GLU A 68 -19.05 -2.75 0.28
CA GLU A 68 -20.15 -3.64 0.67
C GLU A 68 -20.25 -4.86 -0.24
N ARG A 69 -19.98 -4.69 -1.55
CA ARG A 69 -19.95 -5.80 -2.50
C ARG A 69 -18.76 -6.72 -2.26
N LEU A 70 -17.60 -6.16 -1.94
CA LEU A 70 -16.41 -6.94 -1.59
C LEU A 70 -16.65 -7.71 -0.29
N ALA A 71 -17.18 -7.05 0.74
CA ALA A 71 -17.54 -7.69 2.01
C ALA A 71 -18.54 -8.85 1.81
N THR A 72 -19.58 -8.63 1.00
CA THR A 72 -20.56 -9.68 0.65
C THR A 72 -19.92 -10.84 -0.12
N LEU A 73 -19.00 -10.54 -1.05
CA LEU A 73 -18.37 -11.56 -1.90
C LEU A 73 -17.43 -12.48 -1.11
N PHE A 74 -16.72 -11.92 -0.12
CA PHE A 74 -15.71 -12.63 0.67
C PHE A 74 -16.22 -13.08 2.05
N ASP A 75 -17.47 -12.75 2.40
CA ASP A 75 -18.07 -13.07 3.70
C ASP A 75 -17.20 -12.58 4.89
N ALA A 76 -16.70 -11.35 4.77
CA ALA A 76 -15.84 -10.70 5.76
C ALA A 76 -16.08 -9.18 5.77
N ASP A 77 -15.75 -8.52 6.88
CA ASP A 77 -15.84 -7.06 6.95
C ASP A 77 -14.78 -6.43 6.04
N HIS A 78 -15.06 -5.24 5.49
CA HIS A 78 -14.14 -4.61 4.54
C HIS A 78 -12.81 -4.24 5.20
N GLU A 79 -12.83 -3.88 6.47
CA GLU A 79 -11.66 -3.63 7.30
C GLU A 79 -10.75 -4.87 7.37
N ASP A 80 -11.31 -6.06 7.59
CA ASP A 80 -10.56 -7.32 7.59
C ASP A 80 -9.90 -7.60 6.23
N LEU A 81 -10.57 -7.25 5.13
CA LEU A 81 -10.02 -7.36 3.78
C LEU A 81 -8.82 -6.41 3.58
N LEU A 82 -8.89 -5.19 4.13
CA LEU A 82 -7.76 -4.25 4.11
C LEU A 82 -6.60 -4.74 4.98
N GLU A 83 -6.87 -5.42 6.10
CA GLU A 83 -5.84 -6.05 6.93
C GLU A 83 -5.11 -7.18 6.18
N VAL A 84 -5.82 -7.97 5.36
CA VAL A 84 -5.19 -8.94 4.45
C VAL A 84 -4.23 -8.23 3.51
N GLY A 85 -4.64 -7.12 2.91
CA GLY A 85 -3.80 -6.29 2.06
C GLY A 85 -2.55 -5.76 2.78
N ALA A 86 -2.72 -5.20 3.98
CA ALA A 86 -1.61 -4.70 4.80
C ALA A 86 -0.58 -5.80 5.08
N ARG A 87 -1.05 -6.99 5.48
CA ARG A 87 -0.18 -8.15 5.75
C ARG A 87 0.59 -8.59 4.51
N VAL A 88 -0.03 -8.58 3.32
CA VAL A 88 0.63 -8.92 2.06
C VAL A 88 1.76 -7.93 1.77
N ILE A 89 1.52 -6.63 1.97
CA ILE A 89 2.53 -5.59 1.78
C ILE A 89 3.72 -5.78 2.73
N ASP A 90 3.48 -6.14 3.99
CA ASP A 90 4.55 -6.42 4.94
C ASP A 90 5.34 -7.69 4.58
N LEU A 91 4.67 -8.73 4.10
CA LEU A 91 5.33 -9.95 3.64
C LEU A 91 6.25 -9.67 2.43
N GLU A 92 5.77 -8.91 1.46
CA GLU A 92 6.52 -8.47 0.29
C GLU A 92 7.69 -7.55 0.69
N ARG A 93 7.44 -6.57 1.57
CA ARG A 93 8.49 -5.65 2.05
C ARG A 93 9.55 -6.42 2.83
N GLY A 94 9.16 -7.29 3.75
CA GLY A 94 10.08 -8.14 4.51
C GLY A 94 10.88 -9.08 3.61
N PHE A 95 10.27 -9.61 2.54
CA PHE A 95 11.00 -10.39 1.52
C PHE A 95 12.09 -9.58 0.82
N ASN A 96 11.80 -8.31 0.51
CA ASN A 96 12.74 -7.38 -0.10
C ASN A 96 13.81 -6.90 0.90
N ASN A 97 13.45 -6.63 2.17
CA ASN A 97 14.40 -6.25 3.22
C ASN A 97 15.45 -7.35 3.44
N ARG A 98 15.05 -8.63 3.43
CA ARG A 98 16.00 -9.77 3.49
C ARG A 98 16.97 -9.85 2.30
N ARG A 99 16.73 -9.07 1.25
CA ARG A 99 17.59 -8.96 0.06
C ARG A 99 18.35 -7.63 0.00
N GLY A 100 18.30 -6.85 1.08
CA GLY A 100 19.04 -5.60 1.21
C GLY A 100 18.27 -4.36 0.76
N ARG A 101 16.96 -4.46 0.49
CA ARG A 101 16.16 -3.24 0.26
C ARG A 101 15.89 -2.51 1.57
N ASP A 102 16.15 -1.21 1.61
CA ASP A 102 15.91 -0.35 2.76
C ASP A 102 15.47 1.06 2.31
N ARG A 103 15.59 2.05 3.21
CA ARG A 103 15.24 3.44 2.93
C ARG A 103 15.99 4.02 1.73
N ASP A 104 17.24 3.64 1.48
CA ASP A 104 18.07 4.24 0.43
C ASP A 104 17.56 3.89 -0.99
N ASP A 105 16.76 2.84 -1.10
CA ASP A 105 16.11 2.43 -2.34
C ASP A 105 14.76 3.14 -2.58
N ASP A 106 14.13 3.66 -1.53
CA ASP A 106 12.83 4.35 -1.62
C ASP A 106 13.01 5.81 -2.00
N ARG A 107 13.55 6.03 -3.20
CA ARG A 107 13.90 7.35 -3.73
C ARG A 107 13.22 7.66 -5.07
N LEU A 108 13.20 8.95 -5.41
CA LEU A 108 12.76 9.44 -6.72
C LEU A 108 13.97 9.87 -7.56
N PRO A 109 13.89 9.81 -8.91
CA PRO A 109 14.95 10.31 -9.79
C PRO A 109 15.00 11.84 -9.89
N TYR A 110 14.18 12.53 -9.11
CA TYR A 110 14.05 13.98 -9.04
C TYR A 110 13.77 14.40 -7.59
N GLU A 111 14.06 15.66 -7.29
CA GLU A 111 13.74 16.24 -5.99
C GLU A 111 12.25 16.58 -5.91
N LEU A 112 11.63 16.21 -4.79
CA LEU A 112 10.25 16.55 -4.48
C LEU A 112 10.24 17.19 -3.07
N PRO A 113 9.68 18.40 -2.91
CA PRO A 113 9.58 19.04 -1.60
C PRO A 113 8.87 18.14 -0.58
N ASP A 114 9.38 18.16 0.65
CA ASP A 114 8.84 17.41 1.80
C ASP A 114 8.82 15.88 1.65
N PHE A 115 9.51 15.33 0.65
CA PHE A 115 9.53 13.89 0.38
C PHE A 115 10.04 13.07 1.56
N GLU A 116 11.15 13.46 2.18
CA GLU A 116 11.73 12.72 3.31
C GLU A 116 10.78 12.68 4.52
N THR A 117 10.08 13.80 4.77
CA THR A 117 9.07 13.90 5.84
C THR A 117 7.90 12.96 5.56
N ALA A 118 7.36 13.01 4.34
CA ALA A 118 6.25 12.14 3.94
C ALA A 118 6.64 10.65 3.88
N LEU A 119 7.91 10.35 3.57
CA LEU A 119 8.45 9.00 3.58
C LEU A 119 8.53 8.45 5.00
N SER A 120 9.02 9.25 5.96
CA SER A 120 9.02 8.87 7.37
C SER A 120 7.61 8.72 7.91
N GLU A 121 6.68 9.63 7.59
CA GLU A 121 5.26 9.48 7.95
C GLU A 121 4.66 8.17 7.39
N TYR A 122 4.98 7.84 6.14
CA TYR A 122 4.55 6.57 5.53
C TYR A 122 5.08 5.36 6.31
N TYR A 123 6.35 5.35 6.73
CA TYR A 123 6.90 4.27 7.56
C TYR A 123 6.25 4.20 8.94
N ASP A 124 6.04 5.34 9.59
CA ASP A 124 5.38 5.42 10.90
C ASP A 124 3.97 4.83 10.85
N ILE A 125 3.18 5.20 9.85
CA ILE A 125 1.81 4.68 9.67
C ILE A 125 1.84 3.17 9.36
N ARG A 126 2.83 2.71 8.58
CA ARG A 126 3.04 1.28 8.31
C ARG A 126 3.52 0.49 9.53
N GLY A 127 4.02 1.15 10.57
CA GLY A 127 4.71 0.50 11.68
C GLY A 127 6.08 -0.08 11.28
N TRP A 128 6.70 0.49 10.23
CA TRP A 128 8.06 0.15 9.82
C TRP A 128 9.09 0.99 10.58
N THR A 129 10.34 0.54 10.60
CA THR A 129 11.43 1.35 11.16
C THR A 129 11.75 2.55 10.27
N ASP A 130 12.47 3.54 10.79
CA ASP A 130 12.97 4.70 10.01
C ASP A 130 13.81 4.30 8.79
N GLU A 131 14.46 3.13 8.87
CA GLU A 131 15.25 2.50 7.80
C GLU A 131 14.37 1.79 6.75
N GLY A 132 13.04 1.90 6.84
CA GLY A 132 12.10 1.27 5.91
C GLY A 132 12.09 -0.26 6.03
N VAL A 133 12.33 -0.80 7.23
CA VAL A 133 12.36 -2.25 7.49
C VAL A 133 11.13 -2.67 8.29
N VAL A 134 10.49 -3.77 7.88
CA VAL A 134 9.41 -4.38 8.67
C VAL A 134 10.00 -4.98 9.95
N PRO A 135 9.53 -4.62 11.16
CA PRO A 135 10.01 -5.18 12.41
C PRO A 135 9.86 -6.70 12.49
N GLU A 136 10.76 -7.36 13.21
CA GLU A 136 10.66 -8.81 13.45
C GLU A 136 9.33 -9.14 14.15
N GLY A 137 8.56 -10.05 13.55
CA GLY A 137 7.21 -10.42 14.01
C GLY A 137 6.05 -9.66 13.35
N GLY A 138 6.30 -8.55 12.64
CA GLY A 138 5.28 -7.79 11.92
C GLY A 138 4.77 -8.49 10.65
N ALA A 139 5.65 -9.16 9.91
CA ALA A 139 5.29 -10.00 8.78
C ALA A 139 4.78 -11.38 9.24
N GLY A 140 3.60 -11.43 9.86
CA GLY A 140 2.84 -12.66 10.12
C GLY A 140 3.67 -13.87 10.55
N GLY A 141 4.00 -13.95 11.83
CA GLY A 141 4.77 -15.04 12.47
C GLY A 141 4.09 -16.42 12.51
N ALA A 142 3.44 -16.87 11.45
CA ALA A 142 3.08 -18.26 11.26
C ALA A 142 3.82 -18.77 10.01
N ALA A 143 4.94 -19.45 10.23
CA ALA A 143 5.48 -20.34 9.22
C ALA A 143 4.35 -21.30 8.82
N ALA A 144 3.96 -21.29 7.54
CA ALA A 144 3.15 -22.36 6.99
C ALA A 144 3.87 -23.68 7.32
N PRO A 145 3.21 -24.69 7.90
CA PRO A 145 3.85 -25.99 8.03
C PRO A 145 4.21 -26.43 6.61
N ALA A 146 5.49 -26.74 6.41
CA ALA A 146 5.89 -27.50 5.24
C ALA A 146 5.29 -28.89 5.43
N ASP A 147 4.19 -29.17 4.74
CA ASP A 147 3.66 -30.52 4.67
C ASP A 147 4.64 -31.37 3.83
N ASP A 148 5.29 -32.35 4.48
CA ASP A 148 6.00 -33.48 3.86
C ASP A 148 4.99 -34.55 3.38
#